data_AF-A0A0B1TSG5-F1
#
_entry.id   AF-A0A0B1TSG5-F1
#
_cell.length_a   1.000
_cell.length_b   1.000
_cell.length_c   1.000
_cell.angle_alpha   90.00
_cell.angle_beta   90.00
_cell.angle_gamma   90.00
#
_symmetry.space_group_name_H-M   'P 1'
#
loop_
_entity.id
_entity.type
_entity.pdbx_description
1 polymer ?
#
loop_
_entity_poly.entity_id
_entity_poly.type
_entity_poly.pdbx_seq_one_letter_code
_entity_poly.pdbx_strand_id
1 'polypeptide(L)'
;MKGGVVPALICVAACYICILGTASQYTRLVPLESINPNDSKIKYAIEWNLRESQKVYFKLPCDADEDTHLYTNFTEEPPLRCLARGNGSVSIMLIGNSIAYRAYPLLHDILKGRYSKFRLYSRSSCPALSNWCERFSRSMRMVVEHEKPDILMNIHHSLQMISEASIR
;
A
#
# COMPACT_ATOMS: atom_id res chain seq x y z
N MET A 1 38.91 -18.22 38.27
CA MET A 1 37.93 -17.88 37.21
C MET A 1 38.66 -17.88 35.87
N LYS A 2 38.66 -19.01 35.14
CA LYS A 2 39.29 -19.13 33.81
C LYS A 2 38.37 -20.01 32.96
N GLY A 3 38.01 -19.57 31.75
CA GLY A 3 37.61 -20.52 30.70
C GLY A 3 36.54 -20.12 29.68
N GLY A 4 35.77 -19.04 29.87
CA GLY A 4 34.60 -18.78 29.00
C GLY A 4 34.82 -17.84 27.80
N VAL A 5 35.80 -16.93 27.89
CA VAL A 5 35.93 -15.81 26.94
C VAL A 5 36.56 -16.24 25.61
N VAL A 6 37.54 -17.14 25.66
CA VAL A 6 38.26 -17.61 24.47
C VAL A 6 37.37 -18.45 23.55
N PRO A 7 36.57 -19.43 24.03
CA PRO A 7 35.63 -20.17 23.18
C PRO A 7 34.57 -19.26 22.55
N ALA A 8 34.06 -18.27 23.31
CA ALA A 8 33.07 -17.33 22.80
C ALA A 8 33.60 -16.46 21.66
N LEU A 9 34.84 -15.95 21.79
CA LEU A 9 35.48 -15.17 20.73
C LEU A 9 35.73 -16.01 19.46
N ILE A 10 36.10 -17.28 19.61
CA ILE A 10 36.27 -18.20 18.48
C ILE A 10 34.93 -18.43 17.77
N CYS A 11 33.84 -18.64 18.51
CA CYS A 11 32.51 -18.78 17.92
C CYS A 11 32.07 -17.53 17.15
N VAL A 12 32.28 -16.33 17.72
CA VAL A 12 31.92 -15.07 17.05
C VAL A 12 32.74 -14.88 15.78
N ALA A 13 34.05 -15.15 15.82
CA ALA A 13 34.91 -15.04 14.65
C ALA A 13 34.52 -16.06 13.56
N ALA A 14 34.23 -17.31 13.93
CA ALA A 14 33.79 -18.34 12.98
C ALA A 14 32.45 -17.97 12.33
N CYS A 15 31.47 -17.50 13.11
CA CYS A 15 30.20 -17.01 12.57
C CYS A 15 30.40 -15.84 11.60
N TYR A 16 31.26 -14.88 11.95
CA TYR A 16 31.54 -13.73 11.09
C TYR A 16 32.20 -14.14 9.77
N ILE A 17 33.14 -15.09 9.79
CA ILE A 17 33.77 -15.63 8.58
C ILE A 17 32.75 -16.41 7.73
N CYS A 18 31.85 -17.20 8.33
CA CYS A 18 30.78 -17.86 7.60
C CYS A 18 29.81 -16.86 6.94
N ILE A 19 29.48 -15.76 7.63
CA ILE A 19 28.63 -14.70 7.08
C ILE A 19 29.34 -14.01 5.90
N LEU A 20 30.61 -13.65 6.04
CA LEU A 20 31.39 -13.02 4.96
C LEU A 20 31.62 -13.94 3.76
N GLY A 21 31.87 -15.23 3.99
CA GLY A 21 32.06 -16.21 2.92
C GLY A 21 30.80 -16.45 2.10
N THR A 22 29.62 -16.34 2.72
CA THR A 22 28.32 -16.50 2.03
C THR A 22 27.76 -15.18 1.50
N ALA A 23 28.20 -14.02 2.00
CA ALA A 23 27.75 -12.71 1.54
C ALA A 23 27.91 -12.48 0.02
N SER A 24 28.97 -13.04 -0.59
CA SER A 24 29.21 -12.94 -2.05
C SER A 24 28.15 -13.66 -2.90
N GLN A 25 27.43 -14.64 -2.35
CA GLN A 25 26.35 -15.34 -3.04
C GLN A 25 25.03 -14.56 -2.96
N TYR A 26 24.83 -13.76 -1.91
CA TYR A 26 23.62 -12.95 -1.72
C TYR A 26 23.67 -11.59 -2.45
N THR A 27 24.84 -11.09 -2.82
CA THR A 27 25.00 -9.82 -3.55
C THR A 27 24.93 -9.95 -5.06
N ARG A 28 24.85 -11.17 -5.60
CA ARG A 28 24.55 -11.37 -7.02
C ARG A 28 23.06 -11.13 -7.28
N LEU A 29 22.68 -9.86 -7.33
CA LEU A 29 21.45 -9.45 -8.02
C LEU A 29 21.58 -9.90 -9.47
N VAL A 30 20.81 -10.92 -9.86
CA VAL A 30 20.64 -11.28 -11.26
C VAL A 30 19.94 -10.09 -11.93
N PRO A 31 20.54 -9.42 -12.91
CA PRO A 31 19.89 -8.31 -13.60
C PRO A 31 18.60 -8.81 -14.24
N LEU A 32 17.47 -8.14 -14.01
CA LEU A 32 16.17 -8.52 -14.58
C LEU A 32 16.21 -8.68 -16.10
N GLU A 33 17.13 -8.00 -16.77
CA GLU A 33 17.35 -8.01 -18.22
C GLU A 33 18.00 -9.31 -18.74
N SER A 34 18.62 -10.11 -17.87
CA SER A 34 19.28 -11.39 -18.23
C SER A 34 18.36 -12.61 -18.12
N ILE A 35 17.11 -12.38 -17.69
CA ILE A 35 16.16 -13.41 -17.31
C ILE A 35 15.30 -13.74 -18.54
N ASN A 36 15.40 -14.97 -19.05
CA ASN A 36 14.51 -15.44 -20.12
C ASN A 36 13.08 -15.57 -19.56
N PRO A 37 12.10 -14.76 -20.02
CA PRO A 37 10.74 -14.78 -19.48
C PRO A 37 9.98 -16.09 -19.78
N ASN A 38 10.51 -16.95 -20.67
CA ASN A 38 9.93 -18.26 -20.98
C ASN A 38 10.38 -19.39 -20.05
N ASP A 39 11.26 -19.14 -19.08
CA ASP A 39 11.60 -20.17 -18.10
C ASP A 39 10.36 -20.45 -17.21
N SER A 40 9.91 -21.70 -17.25
CA SER A 40 8.81 -22.22 -16.43
C SER A 40 8.93 -21.86 -14.95
N LYS A 41 10.15 -21.78 -14.39
CA LYS A 41 10.38 -21.42 -12.98
C LYS A 41 10.12 -19.94 -12.72
N ILE A 42 10.48 -19.07 -13.66
CA ILE A 42 10.28 -17.63 -13.55
C ILE A 42 8.80 -17.29 -13.70
N LYS A 43 8.12 -17.88 -14.69
CA LYS A 43 6.67 -17.73 -14.84
C LYS A 43 5.93 -18.20 -13.59
N TYR A 44 6.29 -19.36 -13.04
CA TYR A 44 5.74 -19.85 -11.79
C TYR A 44 5.97 -18.88 -10.62
N ALA A 45 7.19 -18.36 -10.45
CA ALA A 45 7.51 -17.42 -9.39
C ALA A 45 6.73 -16.11 -9.51
N ILE A 46 6.55 -15.58 -10.72
CA ILE A 46 5.74 -14.38 -10.98
C ILE A 46 4.27 -14.66 -10.63
N GLU A 47 3.69 -15.77 -11.12
CA GLU A 47 2.31 -16.14 -10.84
C GLU A 47 2.07 -16.38 -9.33
N TRP A 48 3.02 -17.01 -8.65
CA TRP A 48 2.96 -17.22 -7.21
C TRP A 48 3.03 -15.90 -6.45
N ASN A 49 3.97 -15.01 -6.78
CA ASN A 49 4.07 -13.69 -6.14
C ASN A 49 2.82 -12.83 -6.37
N LEU A 50 2.25 -12.86 -7.58
CA LEU A 50 1.00 -12.16 -7.88
C LEU A 50 -0.15 -12.72 -7.05
N ARG A 51 -0.25 -14.05 -6.92
CA ARG A 51 -1.28 -14.71 -6.11
C ARG A 51 -1.14 -14.41 -4.62
N GLU A 52 0.06 -14.53 -4.08
CA GLU A 52 0.32 -14.28 -2.66
C GLU A 52 0.15 -12.80 -2.29
N SER A 53 0.60 -11.88 -3.15
CA SER A 53 0.42 -10.44 -2.92
C SER A 53 -1.04 -10.01 -2.95
N GLN A 54 -1.93 -10.76 -3.61
CA GLN A 54 -3.37 -10.48 -3.60
C GLN A 54 -4.05 -10.89 -2.29
N LYS A 55 -3.50 -11.82 -1.50
CA LYS A 55 -4.14 -12.31 -0.26
C LYS A 55 -4.30 -11.25 0.82
N VAL A 56 -3.52 -10.17 0.76
CA VAL A 56 -3.64 -9.05 1.71
C VAL A 56 -4.85 -8.16 1.44
N TYR A 57 -5.46 -8.28 0.25
CA TYR A 57 -6.67 -7.56 -0.13
C TYR A 57 -7.90 -8.45 0.05
N PHE A 58 -8.85 -7.98 0.84
CA PHE A 58 -10.16 -8.59 0.98
C PHE A 58 -11.16 -7.93 0.01
N LYS A 59 -12.24 -8.65 -0.27
CA LYS A 59 -13.31 -8.15 -1.13
C LYS A 59 -14.04 -6.98 -0.45
N LEU A 60 -14.03 -5.82 -1.08
CA LEU A 60 -14.79 -4.66 -0.63
C LEU A 60 -16.26 -4.74 -1.08
N PRO A 61 -17.21 -4.14 -0.33
CA PRO A 61 -18.62 -4.06 -0.71
C PRO A 61 -18.87 -2.95 -1.74
N CYS A 62 -18.19 -3.00 -2.90
CA CYS A 62 -18.27 -1.99 -3.95
C CYS A 62 -17.78 -2.55 -5.29
N ASP A 63 -18.09 -1.83 -6.37
CA ASP A 63 -17.61 -2.14 -7.72
C ASP A 63 -16.21 -1.55 -7.95
N ALA A 64 -15.51 -2.07 -8.96
CA ALA A 64 -14.20 -1.58 -9.35
C ALA A 64 -14.25 -0.09 -9.77
N ASP A 65 -13.18 0.64 -9.43
CA ASP A 65 -12.96 2.00 -9.91
C ASP A 65 -12.40 1.98 -11.35
N GLU A 66 -13.29 2.10 -12.33
CA GLU A 66 -12.95 2.03 -13.76
C GLU A 66 -12.62 3.39 -14.38
N ASP A 67 -12.95 4.51 -13.74
CA ASP A 67 -12.88 5.83 -14.38
C ASP A 67 -11.67 6.67 -13.92
N THR A 68 -11.21 6.50 -12.68
CA THR A 68 -10.22 7.42 -12.11
C THR A 68 -8.92 7.47 -12.90
N HIS A 69 -8.49 6.33 -13.44
CA HIS A 69 -7.25 6.26 -14.21
C HIS A 69 -7.29 7.11 -15.49
N LEU A 70 -8.49 7.33 -16.07
CA LEU A 70 -8.69 8.06 -17.32
C LEU A 70 -8.33 9.54 -17.23
N TYR A 71 -8.47 10.14 -16.04
CA TYR A 71 -8.20 11.56 -15.83
C TYR A 71 -7.04 11.82 -14.85
N THR A 72 -6.53 10.82 -14.15
CA THR A 72 -5.39 10.97 -13.22
C THR A 72 -4.07 10.38 -13.73
N ASN A 73 -4.10 9.48 -14.72
CA ASN A 73 -2.96 8.64 -15.10
C ASN A 73 -2.33 7.88 -13.92
N PHE A 74 -3.11 7.63 -12.86
CA PHE A 74 -2.69 6.88 -11.68
C PHE A 74 -3.28 5.47 -11.70
N THR A 75 -2.40 4.48 -11.92
CA THR A 75 -2.77 3.07 -12.14
C THR A 75 -2.32 2.14 -11.02
N GLU A 76 -1.60 2.64 -10.03
CA GLU A 76 -1.07 1.82 -8.94
C GLU A 76 -2.19 1.36 -7.99
N GLU A 77 -2.00 0.18 -7.40
CA GLU A 77 -2.89 -0.46 -6.42
C GLU A 77 -4.41 -0.31 -6.71
N PRO A 78 -4.92 -0.76 -7.89
CA PRO A 78 -6.35 -0.69 -8.21
C PRO A 78 -7.29 -1.26 -7.13
N PRO A 79 -6.96 -2.37 -6.42
CA PRO A 79 -7.82 -2.91 -5.37
C PRO A 79 -8.11 -1.97 -4.18
N LEU A 80 -7.35 -0.88 -4.01
CA LEU A 80 -7.52 0.11 -2.95
C LEU A 80 -8.43 1.28 -3.38
N ARG A 81 -9.10 1.12 -4.52
CA ARG A 81 -10.02 2.08 -5.09
C ARG A 81 -11.30 1.35 -5.51
N CYS A 82 -12.44 1.94 -5.20
CA CYS A 82 -13.71 1.35 -5.57
C CYS A 82 -14.86 2.36 -5.46
N LEU A 83 -16.01 1.98 -6.02
CA LEU A 83 -17.21 2.81 -6.06
C LEU A 83 -18.44 2.00 -5.65
N ALA A 84 -19.17 2.46 -4.64
CA ALA A 84 -20.51 1.96 -4.34
C ALA A 84 -21.57 3.01 -4.70
N ARG A 85 -22.73 2.54 -5.17
CA ARG A 85 -23.92 3.36 -5.37
C ARG A 85 -25.00 2.96 -4.36
N GLY A 86 -25.77 3.93 -3.90
CA GLY A 86 -26.84 3.71 -2.94
C GLY A 86 -28.10 4.51 -3.29
N ASN A 87 -29.04 4.55 -2.34
CA ASN A 87 -30.35 5.17 -2.53
C ASN A 87 -30.48 6.53 -1.83
N GLY A 88 -29.37 7.10 -1.36
CA GLY A 88 -29.35 8.44 -0.77
C GLY A 88 -29.12 9.54 -1.79
N SER A 89 -29.03 10.78 -1.31
CA SER A 89 -28.71 11.96 -2.13
C SER A 89 -27.24 12.40 -2.01
N VAL A 90 -26.62 12.11 -0.87
CA VAL A 90 -25.28 12.61 -0.53
C VAL A 90 -24.18 11.76 -1.17
N SER A 91 -23.24 12.42 -1.83
CA SER A 91 -22.02 11.82 -2.35
C SER A 91 -20.90 11.89 -1.32
N ILE A 92 -20.24 10.75 -1.09
CA ILE A 92 -19.24 10.57 -0.06
C ILE A 92 -17.96 10.06 -0.70
N MET A 93 -16.83 10.63 -0.32
CA MET A 93 -15.52 10.15 -0.72
C MET A 93 -14.66 9.87 0.51
N LEU A 94 -14.12 8.66 0.60
CA LEU A 94 -13.16 8.26 1.61
C LEU A 94 -11.76 8.20 1.00
N ILE A 95 -10.88 9.07 1.48
CA ILE A 95 -9.46 9.11 1.11
C ILE A 95 -8.58 8.61 2.25
N GLY A 96 -7.40 8.09 1.93
CA GLY A 96 -6.44 7.68 2.95
C GLY A 96 -5.42 6.65 2.51
N ASN A 97 -4.92 5.88 3.48
CA ASN A 97 -4.00 4.77 3.24
C ASN A 97 -4.68 3.40 3.48
N SER A 98 -3.89 2.37 3.77
CA SER A 98 -4.40 1.03 4.13
C SER A 98 -5.40 1.03 5.29
N ILE A 99 -5.43 2.07 6.13
CA ILE A 99 -6.42 2.23 7.20
C ILE A 99 -7.78 2.64 6.64
N ALA A 100 -7.84 3.58 5.69
CA ALA A 100 -9.09 3.91 4.99
C ALA A 100 -9.67 2.69 4.27
N TYR A 101 -8.81 1.93 3.58
CA TYR A 101 -9.20 0.67 2.94
C TYR A 101 -9.85 -0.31 3.93
N ARG A 102 -9.28 -0.47 5.12
CA ARG A 102 -9.84 -1.32 6.20
C ARG A 102 -11.11 -0.76 6.83
N ALA A 103 -11.25 0.56 6.91
CA ALA A 103 -12.42 1.22 7.46
C ALA A 103 -13.63 1.19 6.50
N TYR A 104 -13.39 1.07 5.19
CA TYR A 104 -14.43 1.20 4.17
C TYR A 104 -15.63 0.25 4.38
N PRO A 105 -15.47 -1.07 4.61
CA PRO A 105 -16.62 -1.96 4.79
C PRO A 105 -17.46 -1.61 6.02
N LEU A 106 -16.80 -1.18 7.12
CA LEU A 106 -17.48 -0.76 8.33
C LEU A 106 -18.30 0.51 8.09
N LEU A 107 -17.70 1.50 7.43
CA LEU A 107 -18.41 2.74 7.08
C LEU A 107 -19.55 2.48 6.12
N HIS A 108 -19.35 1.61 5.12
CA HIS A 108 -20.39 1.19 4.19
C HIS A 108 -21.58 0.58 4.94
N ASP A 109 -21.33 -0.29 5.90
CA ASP A 109 -22.36 -0.93 6.73
C ASP A 109 -23.09 0.07 7.65
N ILE A 110 -22.37 1.01 8.28
CA ILE A 110 -22.96 2.08 9.11
C ILE A 110 -23.86 3.00 8.28
N LEU A 111 -23.43 3.35 7.07
CA LEU A 111 -24.18 4.23 6.18
C LEU A 111 -25.44 3.54 5.63
N LYS A 112 -25.47 2.20 5.54
CA LYS A 112 -26.60 1.40 5.04
C LYS A 112 -27.12 1.87 3.68
N GLY A 113 -26.21 2.20 2.76
CA GLY A 113 -26.57 2.69 1.42
C GLY A 113 -27.24 4.06 1.38
N ARG A 114 -27.24 4.84 2.47
CA ARG A 114 -27.80 6.21 2.54
C ARG A 114 -26.86 7.27 1.95
N TYR A 115 -26.34 6.97 0.76
CA TYR A 115 -25.54 7.86 -0.07
C TYR A 115 -25.95 7.65 -1.53
N SER A 116 -25.77 8.66 -2.38
CA SER A 116 -25.90 8.49 -3.83
C SER A 116 -24.67 7.75 -4.38
N LYS A 117 -23.50 8.11 -3.86
CA LYS A 117 -22.18 7.59 -4.29
C LYS A 117 -21.26 7.49 -3.07
N PHE A 118 -20.57 6.36 -2.88
CA PHE A 118 -19.53 6.21 -1.86
C PHE A 118 -18.24 5.67 -2.48
N ARG A 119 -17.30 6.57 -2.76
CA ARG A 119 -16.02 6.26 -3.42
C ARG A 119 -14.91 6.08 -2.40
N LEU A 120 -14.16 4.99 -2.50
CA LEU A 120 -12.88 4.79 -1.82
C LEU A 120 -11.74 5.19 -2.75
N TYR A 121 -10.81 5.99 -2.26
CA TYR A 121 -9.58 6.32 -2.97
C TYR A 121 -8.37 6.30 -2.02
N SER A 122 -7.68 5.16 -1.95
CA SER A 122 -6.58 4.95 -1.01
C SER A 122 -5.34 4.32 -1.67
N ARG A 123 -4.19 4.40 -0.98
CA ARG A 123 -2.93 3.75 -1.36
C ARG A 123 -2.18 3.27 -0.13
N SER A 124 -1.59 2.07 -0.19
CA SER A 124 -0.83 1.50 0.91
C SER A 124 0.31 2.43 1.33
N SER A 125 0.50 2.56 2.65
CA SER A 125 1.60 3.35 3.24
C SER A 125 1.67 4.82 2.85
N CYS A 126 0.66 5.37 2.17
CA CYS A 126 0.64 6.74 1.70
C CYS A 126 -0.45 7.53 2.40
N PRO A 127 -0.13 8.31 3.44
CA PRO A 127 -1.09 9.22 4.03
C PRO A 127 -1.60 10.17 2.94
N ALA A 128 -2.92 10.34 2.90
CA ALA A 128 -3.55 11.31 2.02
C ALA A 128 -2.94 12.69 2.24
N LEU A 129 -2.79 13.47 1.17
CA LEU A 129 -2.30 14.85 1.21
C LEU A 129 -0.88 15.03 1.77
N SER A 130 -0.09 13.95 1.89
CA SER A 130 1.31 14.02 2.33
C SER A 130 2.28 14.33 1.17
N ASN A 131 3.44 14.89 1.51
CA ASN A 131 4.54 15.09 0.55
C ASN A 131 5.33 13.79 0.29
N TRP A 132 5.13 12.75 1.11
CA TRP A 132 5.81 11.46 0.98
C TRP A 132 5.41 10.70 -0.28
N CYS A 133 4.13 10.81 -0.69
CA CYS A 133 3.61 10.17 -1.90
C CYS A 133 3.08 11.21 -2.89
N GLU A 134 3.95 12.06 -3.42
CA GLU A 134 3.55 13.21 -4.23
C GLU A 134 2.65 12.84 -5.43
N ARG A 135 3.00 11.79 -6.18
CA ARG A 135 2.20 11.33 -7.33
C ARG A 135 0.77 10.93 -6.92
N PHE A 136 0.65 10.20 -5.81
CA PHE A 136 -0.65 9.81 -5.26
C PHE A 136 -1.42 11.01 -4.70
N SER A 137 -0.76 11.89 -3.95
CA SER A 137 -1.37 13.10 -3.40
C SER A 137 -1.86 14.04 -4.51
N ARG A 138 -1.13 14.16 -5.62
CA ARG A 138 -1.56 14.91 -6.80
C ARG A 138 -2.79 14.27 -7.45
N SER A 139 -2.73 12.97 -7.70
CA SER A 139 -3.85 12.21 -8.25
C SER A 139 -5.11 12.35 -7.40
N MET A 140 -4.99 12.19 -6.08
CA MET A 140 -6.09 12.34 -5.14
C MET A 140 -6.74 13.73 -5.20
N ARG A 141 -5.94 14.80 -5.29
CA ARG A 141 -6.48 16.16 -5.47
C ARG A 141 -7.32 16.26 -6.75
N MET A 142 -6.84 15.69 -7.85
CA MET A 142 -7.59 15.67 -9.11
C MET A 142 -8.91 14.91 -8.97
N VAL A 143 -8.94 13.79 -8.25
CA VAL A 143 -10.18 13.04 -7.99
C VAL A 143 -11.14 13.87 -7.13
N VAL A 144 -10.67 14.49 -6.05
CA VAL A 144 -11.52 15.34 -5.21
C VAL A 144 -12.10 16.51 -6.00
N GLU A 145 -11.30 17.16 -6.84
CA GLU A 145 -11.70 18.27 -7.71
C GLU A 145 -12.70 17.85 -8.80
N HIS A 146 -12.52 16.65 -9.37
CA HIS A 146 -13.40 16.09 -10.38
C HIS A 146 -14.75 15.64 -9.78
N GLU A 147 -14.70 14.88 -8.69
CA GLU A 147 -15.86 14.23 -8.09
C GLU A 147 -16.73 15.16 -7.25
N LYS A 148 -16.13 16.22 -6.68
CA LYS A 148 -16.76 17.22 -5.81
C LYS A 148 -17.72 16.60 -4.77
N PRO A 149 -17.22 15.71 -3.89
CA PRO A 149 -18.08 15.01 -2.94
C PRO A 149 -18.71 15.98 -1.93
N ASP A 150 -19.94 15.71 -1.52
CA ASP A 150 -20.62 16.46 -0.45
C ASP A 150 -19.94 16.24 0.91
N ILE A 151 -19.41 15.03 1.12
CA ILE A 151 -18.64 14.66 2.31
C ILE A 151 -17.30 14.06 1.89
N LEU A 152 -16.21 14.69 2.30
CA LEU A 152 -14.86 14.16 2.18
C LEU A 152 -14.37 13.66 3.55
N MET A 153 -14.14 12.36 3.66
CA MET A 153 -13.53 11.74 4.85
C MET A 153 -12.08 11.39 4.57
N ASN A 154 -11.18 11.79 5.46
CA ASN A 154 -9.78 11.41 5.39
C ASN A 154 -9.41 10.51 6.57
N ILE A 155 -9.09 9.24 6.31
CA ILE A 155 -8.68 8.27 7.33
C ILE A 155 -7.31 7.73 6.98
N HIS A 156 -6.32 8.11 7.77
CA HIS A 156 -4.99 7.54 7.71
C HIS A 156 -4.36 7.48 9.09
N HIS A 157 -3.52 6.48 9.32
CA HIS A 157 -2.54 6.59 10.40
C HIS A 157 -1.41 7.50 9.94
N SER A 158 -1.07 8.53 10.72
CA SER A 158 0.15 9.31 10.47
C SER A 158 1.36 8.51 10.95
N LEU A 159 2.42 8.47 10.14
CA LEU A 159 3.76 8.06 10.61
C LEU A 159 4.54 9.26 11.17
N GLN A 160 3.92 10.44 11.22
CA GLN A 160 4.48 11.59 11.91
C GLN A 160 4.38 11.34 13.42
N MET A 161 5.54 11.18 14.07
CA MET A 161 5.71 11.81 15.38
C MET A 161 5.25 13.25 15.20
N ILE A 162 4.29 13.67 16.02
CA ILE A 162 3.88 15.07 16.12
C ILE A 162 5.14 15.82 16.62
N SER A 163 6.01 16.26 15.71
CA SER A 163 6.89 17.38 16.02
C SER A 163 6.00 18.60 15.90
N GLU A 164 5.72 19.23 17.03
CA GLU A 164 5.10 20.53 17.13
C GLU A 164 5.73 21.50 16.12
N ALA A 165 5.09 21.67 14.97
CA ALA A 165 5.44 22.71 14.01
C ALA A 165 4.37 23.79 14.14
N SER A 166 4.57 24.63 15.16
CA SER A 166 4.31 26.06 15.17
C SER A 166 3.31 26.56 14.12
N ILE A 167 2.04 26.68 14.51
CA ILE A 167 1.21 27.77 13.99
C ILE A 167 1.70 29.04 14.71
N ARG A 168 2.53 29.81 14.02
CA ARG A 168 2.70 31.25 14.21
C ARG A 168 2.36 31.92 12.90
#